data_AF-A0A150R822-F1
#
_entry.id   AF-A0A150R822-F1
#
_cell.length_a   1.000
_cell.length_b   1.000
_cell.length_c   1.000
_cell.angle_alpha   90.00
_cell.angle_beta   90.00
_cell.angle_gamma   90.00
#
_symmetry.space_group_name_H-M   'P 1'
#
loop_
_entity.id
_entity.type
_entity.pdbx_description
1 polymer ?
#
loop_
_entity_poly.entity_id
_entity_poly.type
_entity_poly.pdbx_seq_one_letter_code
_entity_poly.pdbx_strand_id
1 'polypeptide(L)'
;MITTAAPMTTPAHDERASDLDPWPLSPILAVLPATARLSLGFDVERMLADVSALRAKEWSKPTILTGEGVSRGADVDWRKLPLRSIGGDPDRTDPGGPSLEEFADTRWLREAPYLAELLASIPAPLRCVRLQSLGPGAASPVHNDTKHSLPWGIVRMHVPIVTTPGAILTIQEETHRWPPGELWYADFTRPHVVRNSDPVTRIHLVIDCQPTRELLALFPPAFQTSAALANTLFAAPVVPLSPAERDACRCSFQMPSSFPSFEEPDGAFLTAPRARRATIDVRGDRLVLVLDGEPAFSLVHVGGGEFRFAGWTMERTVQVTLDARRAPTVTLRSRVGDQTRALELPAERVRPS
;
A
#
# COMPACT_ATOMS: atom_id res chain seq x y z
N MET A 1 6.42 -26.64 -62.92
CA MET A 1 6.45 -26.74 -61.44
C MET A 1 6.83 -25.37 -60.91
N ILE A 2 5.85 -24.63 -60.40
CA ILE A 2 6.03 -23.30 -59.81
C ILE A 2 5.66 -23.48 -58.34
N THR A 3 6.64 -23.35 -57.46
CA THR A 3 6.47 -23.53 -56.02
C THR A 3 6.16 -22.18 -55.39
N THR A 4 4.93 -22.03 -54.88
CA THR A 4 4.40 -20.82 -54.26
C THR A 4 4.99 -20.63 -52.86
N ALA A 5 5.50 -19.43 -52.57
CA ALA A 5 6.01 -19.05 -51.26
C ALA A 5 4.85 -18.81 -50.26
N ALA A 6 5.02 -19.28 -49.02
CA ALA A 6 4.09 -19.04 -47.92
C ALA A 6 4.25 -17.62 -47.36
N PRO A 7 3.17 -16.94 -46.92
CA PRO A 7 3.25 -15.58 -46.41
C PRO A 7 3.84 -15.55 -44.99
N MET A 8 4.72 -14.58 -44.74
CA MET A 8 5.20 -14.21 -43.41
C MET A 8 4.03 -13.67 -42.57
N THR A 9 3.70 -14.37 -41.50
CA THR A 9 2.77 -13.91 -40.47
C THR A 9 3.44 -12.85 -39.61
N THR A 10 2.88 -11.64 -39.61
CA THR A 10 3.15 -10.57 -38.66
C THR A 10 2.93 -11.08 -37.23
N PRO A 11 3.76 -10.74 -36.23
CA PRO A 11 3.48 -11.13 -34.86
C PRO A 11 2.18 -10.47 -34.41
N ALA A 12 1.30 -11.28 -33.84
CA ALA A 12 0.03 -10.84 -33.27
C ALA A 12 0.27 -9.74 -32.24
N HIS A 13 -0.49 -8.65 -32.36
CA HIS A 13 -0.68 -7.70 -31.26
C HIS A 13 -1.12 -8.49 -30.02
N ASP A 14 -0.38 -8.36 -28.92
CA ASP A 14 -0.70 -8.97 -27.63
C ASP A 14 -1.99 -8.29 -27.10
N GLU A 15 -3.14 -8.94 -27.29
CA GLU A 15 -4.47 -8.49 -26.86
C GLU A 15 -4.66 -8.49 -25.32
N ARG A 16 -3.58 -8.60 -24.53
CA ARG A 16 -3.59 -8.54 -23.06
C ARG A 16 -3.36 -7.14 -22.47
N ALA A 17 -3.44 -6.09 -23.29
CA ALA A 17 -3.30 -4.71 -22.82
C ALA A 17 -4.57 -4.15 -22.11
N SER A 18 -5.62 -4.96 -21.89
CA SER A 18 -6.93 -4.50 -21.39
C SER A 18 -7.15 -4.56 -19.87
N ASP A 19 -6.18 -5.00 -19.06
CA ASP A 19 -6.35 -5.19 -17.60
C ASP A 19 -5.56 -4.18 -16.76
N LEU A 20 -5.00 -3.12 -17.38
CA LEU A 20 -4.27 -2.07 -16.66
C LEU A 20 -5.20 -0.91 -16.32
N ASP A 21 -5.05 -0.39 -15.11
CA ASP A 21 -5.75 0.84 -14.72
C ASP A 21 -5.34 2.01 -15.63
N PRO A 22 -6.26 2.92 -15.97
CA PRO A 22 -5.91 4.11 -16.74
C PRO A 22 -4.90 4.95 -15.96
N TRP A 23 -3.74 5.25 -16.57
CA TRP A 23 -2.72 6.10 -15.99
C TRP A 23 -2.63 7.43 -16.76
N PRO A 24 -2.47 8.59 -16.07
CA PRO A 24 -2.28 8.75 -14.63
C PRO A 24 -3.58 8.68 -13.84
N LEU A 25 -3.52 8.02 -12.69
CA LEU A 25 -4.63 7.95 -11.73
C LEU A 25 -4.81 9.25 -10.91
N SER A 26 -3.84 10.18 -10.97
CA SER A 26 -3.91 11.53 -10.41
C SER A 26 -3.07 12.50 -11.27
N PRO A 27 -3.54 13.74 -11.55
CA PRO A 27 -2.85 14.67 -12.46
C PRO A 27 -1.38 14.95 -12.11
N ILE A 28 -1.03 15.03 -10.82
CA ILE A 28 0.36 15.31 -10.39
C ILE A 28 1.34 14.24 -10.86
N LEU A 29 0.88 12.99 -11.05
CA LEU A 29 1.75 11.89 -11.43
C LEU A 29 2.24 12.03 -12.88
N ALA A 30 1.53 12.77 -13.73
CA ALA A 30 1.98 13.04 -15.09
C ALA A 30 3.29 13.84 -15.15
N VAL A 31 3.58 14.65 -14.12
CA VAL A 31 4.71 15.58 -14.10
C VAL A 31 5.83 15.16 -13.14
N LEU A 32 5.54 14.25 -12.20
CA LEU A 32 6.56 13.70 -11.33
C LEU A 32 7.35 12.59 -12.05
N PRO A 33 8.67 12.47 -11.78
CA PRO A 33 9.46 11.32 -12.24
C PRO A 33 8.86 9.98 -11.78
N ALA A 34 8.93 8.95 -12.62
CA ALA A 34 8.45 7.60 -12.29
C ALA A 34 9.25 6.97 -11.13
N THR A 35 10.54 7.29 -11.04
CA THR A 35 11.45 6.78 -10.03
C THR A 35 12.27 7.91 -9.43
N ALA A 36 12.78 7.69 -8.22
CA ALA A 36 13.66 8.62 -7.54
C ALA A 36 14.66 7.89 -6.66
N ARG A 37 15.93 8.26 -6.74
CA ARG A 37 16.91 7.91 -5.71
C ARG A 37 16.78 8.88 -4.54
N LEU A 38 16.67 8.35 -3.33
CA LEU A 38 16.61 9.14 -2.11
C LEU A 38 18.01 9.34 -1.52
N SER A 39 18.18 10.38 -0.71
CA SER A 39 19.44 10.73 -0.05
C SER A 39 19.78 9.86 1.18
N LEU A 40 19.53 8.56 1.09
CA LEU A 40 19.95 7.55 2.08
C LEU A 40 20.70 6.41 1.39
N GLY A 41 21.64 5.81 2.12
CA GLY A 41 22.41 4.65 1.68
C GLY A 41 22.73 3.73 2.86
N PHE A 42 22.93 2.46 2.57
CA PHE A 42 23.05 1.39 3.56
C PHE A 42 24.21 0.45 3.25
N ASP A 43 24.78 -0.13 4.30
CA ASP A 43 25.89 -1.06 4.26
C ASP A 43 25.44 -2.42 3.69
N VAL A 44 25.94 -2.75 2.51
CA VAL A 44 25.54 -3.96 1.78
C VAL A 44 25.96 -5.23 2.51
N GLU A 45 27.15 -5.27 3.10
CA GLU A 45 27.67 -6.45 3.78
C GLU A 45 26.87 -6.75 5.05
N ARG A 46 26.51 -5.73 5.82
CA ARG A 46 25.64 -5.90 6.99
C ARG A 46 24.23 -6.36 6.60
N MET A 47 23.67 -5.88 5.49
CA MET A 47 22.38 -6.40 4.99
C MET A 47 22.49 -7.86 4.52
N LEU A 48 23.59 -8.23 3.88
CA LEU A 48 23.83 -9.61 3.44
C LEU A 48 23.98 -10.57 4.62
N ALA A 49 24.60 -10.13 5.72
CA ALA A 49 24.69 -10.92 6.96
C ALA A 49 23.30 -11.24 7.52
N ASP A 50 22.42 -10.24 7.62
CA ASP A 50 21.03 -10.41 8.06
C ASP A 50 20.23 -11.32 7.12
N VAL A 51 20.33 -11.10 5.80
CA VAL A 51 19.66 -11.95 4.81
C VAL A 51 20.14 -13.40 4.90
N SER A 52 21.43 -13.61 5.15
CA SER A 52 22.00 -14.94 5.32
C SER A 52 21.47 -15.64 6.57
N ALA A 53 21.34 -14.93 7.69
CA ALA A 53 20.73 -15.44 8.91
C ALA A 53 19.25 -15.84 8.70
N LEU A 54 18.51 -15.06 7.89
CA LEU A 54 17.11 -15.33 7.55
C LEU A 54 16.94 -16.47 6.52
N ARG A 55 17.90 -16.68 5.61
CA ARG A 55 17.87 -17.73 4.57
C ARG A 55 17.97 -19.15 5.11
N ALA A 56 18.45 -19.35 6.33
CA ALA A 56 18.37 -20.64 7.01
C ALA A 56 16.93 -21.11 7.28
N LYS A 57 15.92 -20.28 7.01
CA LYS A 57 14.50 -20.52 7.28
C LYS A 57 13.70 -20.49 5.95
N GLU A 58 12.53 -21.12 5.92
CA GLU A 58 11.71 -21.23 4.68
C GLU A 58 11.11 -19.87 4.27
N TRP A 59 11.38 -19.44 3.02
CA TRP A 59 10.76 -18.24 2.43
C TRP A 59 9.49 -18.64 1.66
N SER A 60 8.39 -17.93 1.93
CA SER A 60 7.07 -18.24 1.35
C SER A 60 6.88 -17.65 -0.05
N LYS A 61 6.09 -18.32 -0.90
CA LYS A 61 5.63 -17.79 -2.20
C LYS A 61 4.80 -16.51 -2.00
N PRO A 62 4.73 -15.61 -3.00
CA PRO A 62 4.12 -14.32 -2.84
C PRO A 62 2.60 -14.44 -2.92
N THR A 63 1.92 -13.73 -2.04
CA THR A 63 0.45 -13.63 -2.07
C THR A 63 0.03 -12.27 -2.65
N ILE A 64 -1.02 -12.29 -3.45
CA ILE A 64 -1.64 -11.14 -4.12
C ILE A 64 -2.98 -10.90 -3.41
N LEU A 65 -3.23 -9.66 -2.97
CA LEU A 65 -4.54 -9.27 -2.46
C LEU A 65 -5.36 -8.77 -3.65
N THR A 66 -6.54 -9.35 -3.85
CA THR A 66 -7.58 -8.84 -4.75
C THR A 66 -8.82 -8.50 -3.91
N GLY A 67 -9.80 -7.78 -4.47
CA GLY A 67 -11.03 -7.39 -3.80
C GLY A 67 -11.92 -8.57 -3.38
N GLU A 68 -11.61 -9.77 -3.88
CA GLU A 68 -12.26 -11.04 -3.55
C GLU A 68 -11.45 -11.89 -2.55
N GLY A 69 -10.29 -11.41 -2.09
CA GLY A 69 -9.48 -12.06 -1.07
C GLY A 69 -8.01 -12.29 -1.44
N VAL A 70 -7.41 -13.30 -0.82
CA VAL A 70 -5.98 -13.57 -0.85
C VAL A 70 -5.69 -14.66 -1.91
N SER A 71 -5.10 -14.29 -3.06
CA SER A 71 -4.73 -15.21 -4.14
C SER A 71 -3.24 -15.56 -4.09
N ARG A 72 -2.87 -16.84 -4.28
CA ARG A 72 -1.47 -17.27 -4.37
C ARG A 72 -0.93 -16.90 -5.76
N GLY A 73 0.18 -16.15 -5.82
CA GLY A 73 0.83 -15.80 -7.09
C GLY A 73 1.30 -17.04 -7.88
N ALA A 74 1.38 -16.88 -9.21
CA ALA A 74 1.80 -17.91 -10.16
C ALA A 74 3.16 -18.56 -9.83
N ASP A 75 3.47 -19.69 -10.49
CA ASP A 75 4.70 -20.52 -10.37
C ASP A 75 6.00 -19.82 -10.84
N VAL A 76 6.17 -18.57 -10.49
CA VAL A 76 7.43 -17.83 -10.59
C VAL A 76 8.22 -18.12 -9.31
N ASP A 77 9.54 -18.32 -9.39
CA ASP A 77 10.42 -18.38 -8.20
C ASP A 77 10.58 -16.96 -7.60
N TRP A 78 9.46 -16.40 -7.17
CA TRP A 78 9.34 -15.17 -6.46
C TRP A 78 8.97 -15.53 -5.02
N ARG A 79 9.76 -15.13 -4.04
CA ARG A 79 9.44 -15.39 -2.62
C ARG A 79 9.46 -14.11 -1.82
N LYS A 80 8.68 -14.07 -0.76
CA LYS A 80 8.54 -12.94 0.16
C LYS A 80 8.77 -13.43 1.59
N LEU A 81 9.54 -12.65 2.36
CA LEU A 81 9.65 -12.81 3.81
C LEU A 81 9.21 -11.50 4.47
N PRO A 82 8.06 -11.47 5.17
CA PRO A 82 7.54 -10.24 5.74
C PRO A 82 8.29 -9.88 7.02
N LEU A 83 8.97 -8.75 7.05
CA LEU A 83 9.61 -8.19 8.26
C LEU A 83 8.62 -7.33 9.07
N ARG A 84 7.67 -6.69 8.39
CA ARG A 84 6.48 -6.04 8.97
C ARG A 84 5.24 -6.40 8.16
N SER A 85 4.14 -6.68 8.84
CA SER A 85 2.84 -7.02 8.26
C SER A 85 1.73 -6.60 9.22
N ILE A 86 0.47 -6.67 8.79
CA ILE A 86 -0.68 -6.44 9.68
C ILE A 86 -0.61 -7.46 10.84
N GLY A 87 -0.67 -6.94 12.07
CA GLY A 87 -0.57 -7.74 13.30
C GLY A 87 0.81 -8.34 13.59
N GLY A 88 1.81 -8.08 12.75
CA GLY A 88 3.11 -8.74 12.85
C GLY A 88 3.05 -10.23 12.47
N ASP A 89 2.04 -10.62 11.68
CA ASP A 89 1.89 -11.97 11.16
C ASP A 89 3.11 -12.37 10.27
N PRO A 90 3.90 -13.37 10.69
CA PRO A 90 5.12 -13.77 9.99
C PRO A 90 4.88 -14.50 8.66
N ASP A 91 3.64 -14.89 8.36
CA ASP A 91 3.26 -15.65 7.17
C ASP A 91 2.50 -14.78 6.17
N ARG A 92 2.13 -13.56 6.56
CA ARG A 92 1.38 -12.60 5.73
C ARG A 92 2.29 -11.85 4.75
N THR A 93 2.19 -12.17 3.45
CA THR A 93 3.08 -11.60 2.40
C THR A 93 2.43 -10.58 1.45
N ASP A 94 1.14 -10.32 1.60
CA ASP A 94 0.41 -9.26 0.89
C ASP A 94 0.87 -7.86 1.37
N PRO A 95 0.63 -6.79 0.58
CA PRO A 95 0.96 -5.42 1.00
C PRO A 95 0.16 -4.90 2.21
N GLY A 96 -0.75 -5.70 2.75
CA GLY A 96 -1.66 -5.32 3.81
C GLY A 96 -2.86 -4.54 3.29
N GLY A 97 -3.65 -4.03 4.22
CA GLY A 97 -4.89 -3.35 3.94
C GLY A 97 -5.60 -2.96 5.23
N PRO A 98 -6.79 -2.36 5.10
CA PRO A 98 -7.62 -2.04 6.24
C PRO A 98 -7.98 -3.32 6.98
N SER A 99 -7.81 -3.32 8.30
CA SER A 99 -7.94 -4.51 9.12
C SER A 99 -8.41 -4.17 10.54
N LEU A 100 -8.53 -5.19 11.38
CA LEU A 100 -8.72 -5.02 12.82
C LEU A 100 -7.40 -4.65 13.53
N GLU A 101 -6.27 -4.87 12.87
CA GLU A 101 -4.93 -4.64 13.43
C GLU A 101 -4.13 -3.63 12.59
N GLU A 102 -3.15 -2.99 13.24
CA GLU A 102 -2.15 -2.15 12.58
C GLU A 102 -0.97 -2.98 12.09
N PHE A 103 -0.08 -2.37 11.29
CA PHE A 103 1.20 -2.99 10.99
C PHE A 103 2.08 -3.10 12.23
N ALA A 104 2.75 -4.24 12.37
CA ALA A 104 3.72 -4.50 13.42
C ALA A 104 4.89 -5.33 12.89
N ASP A 105 5.97 -5.36 13.67
CA ASP A 105 7.15 -6.18 13.38
C ASP A 105 6.79 -7.67 13.48
N THR A 106 7.20 -8.44 12.48
CA THR A 106 7.12 -9.88 12.56
C THR A 106 8.28 -10.41 13.40
N ARG A 107 8.17 -11.68 13.81
CA ARG A 107 9.28 -12.35 14.51
C ARG A 107 10.59 -12.36 13.71
N TRP A 108 10.52 -12.23 12.37
CA TRP A 108 11.68 -12.28 11.48
C TRP A 108 12.58 -11.06 11.63
N LEU A 109 12.04 -9.86 11.91
CA LEU A 109 12.86 -8.66 12.03
C LEU A 109 13.84 -8.74 13.20
N ARG A 110 13.50 -9.45 14.28
CA ARG A 110 14.40 -9.66 15.44
C ARG A 110 15.68 -10.41 15.09
N GLU A 111 15.67 -11.17 14.00
CA GLU A 111 16.82 -11.96 13.52
C GLU A 111 17.66 -11.17 12.50
N ALA A 112 17.28 -9.93 12.21
CA ALA A 112 17.91 -9.06 11.23
C ALA A 112 18.17 -7.66 11.84
N PRO A 113 19.14 -7.57 12.77
CA PRO A 113 19.38 -6.34 13.54
C PRO A 113 19.77 -5.15 12.67
N TYR A 114 20.50 -5.35 11.57
CA TYR A 114 20.85 -4.24 10.68
C TYR A 114 19.66 -3.78 9.83
N LEU A 115 18.80 -4.71 9.37
CA LEU A 115 17.55 -4.33 8.71
C LEU A 115 16.64 -3.58 9.69
N ALA A 116 16.61 -3.95 10.98
CA ALA A 116 15.87 -3.20 12.00
C ALA A 116 16.42 -1.78 12.18
N GLU A 117 17.75 -1.61 12.27
CA GLU A 117 18.43 -0.31 12.32
C GLU A 117 18.11 0.55 11.07
N LEU A 118 18.21 -0.04 9.88
CA LEU A 118 17.86 0.59 8.61
C LEU A 118 16.42 1.10 8.62
N LEU A 119 15.47 0.26 8.99
CA LEU A 119 14.05 0.64 9.02
C LEU A 119 13.77 1.76 10.04
N ALA A 120 14.48 1.78 11.17
CA ALA A 120 14.36 2.86 12.15
C ALA A 120 14.91 4.20 11.66
N SER A 121 15.79 4.21 10.65
CA SER A 121 16.32 5.45 10.06
C SER A 121 15.39 6.10 9.02
N ILE A 122 14.34 5.40 8.58
CA ILE A 122 13.34 5.94 7.67
C ILE A 122 12.37 6.85 8.47
N PRO A 123 12.29 8.16 8.17
CA PRO A 123 11.51 9.11 8.97
C PRO A 123 10.01 9.09 8.59
N ALA A 124 9.40 7.91 8.60
CA ALA A 124 8.00 7.71 8.22
C ALA A 124 7.35 6.53 8.95
N PRO A 125 6.02 6.58 9.18
CA PRO A 125 5.27 5.42 9.63
C PRO A 125 5.36 4.28 8.62
N LEU A 126 6.02 3.20 9.02
CA LEU A 126 6.17 2.00 8.20
C LEU A 126 4.87 1.21 8.14
N ARG A 127 4.60 0.63 6.98
CA ARG A 127 3.50 -0.30 6.72
C ARG A 127 4.06 -1.71 6.54
N CYS A 128 3.84 -2.32 5.38
CA CYS A 128 4.44 -3.60 5.07
C CYS A 128 5.93 -3.44 4.74
N VAL A 129 6.75 -4.33 5.27
CA VAL A 129 8.17 -4.41 4.92
C VAL A 129 8.50 -5.86 4.65
N ARG A 130 9.19 -6.14 3.55
CA ARG A 130 9.46 -7.52 3.11
C ARG A 130 10.75 -7.63 2.32
N LEU A 131 11.46 -8.73 2.52
CA LEU A 131 12.45 -9.16 1.55
C LEU A 131 11.73 -9.81 0.38
N GLN A 132 12.09 -9.44 -0.85
CA GLN A 132 11.56 -10.03 -2.06
C GLN A 132 12.68 -10.65 -2.89
N SER A 133 12.67 -11.97 -3.01
CA SER A 133 13.57 -12.69 -3.90
C SER A 133 12.93 -12.91 -5.27
N LEU A 134 13.73 -12.81 -6.32
CA LEU A 134 13.37 -13.15 -7.69
C LEU A 134 14.44 -14.07 -8.26
N GLY A 135 14.08 -15.34 -8.49
CA GLY A 135 14.99 -16.39 -8.93
C GLY A 135 15.46 -16.22 -10.39
N PRO A 136 16.39 -17.08 -10.84
CA PRO A 136 16.87 -17.07 -12.21
C PRO A 136 15.77 -17.25 -13.25
N GLY A 137 15.80 -16.43 -14.31
CA GLY A 137 14.82 -16.46 -15.41
C GLY A 137 13.43 -15.97 -15.04
N ALA A 138 13.19 -15.57 -13.79
CA ALA A 138 11.88 -15.15 -13.32
C ALA A 138 11.51 -13.76 -13.84
N ALA A 139 10.23 -13.58 -14.19
CA ALA A 139 9.66 -12.31 -14.59
C ALA A 139 8.25 -12.17 -14.02
N SER A 140 7.87 -10.96 -13.61
CA SER A 140 6.48 -10.63 -13.34
C SER A 140 5.71 -10.44 -14.65
N PRO A 141 4.37 -10.55 -14.65
CA PRO A 141 3.57 -9.93 -15.71
C PRO A 141 3.76 -8.40 -15.68
N VAL A 142 3.40 -7.75 -16.79
CA VAL A 142 3.19 -6.28 -16.78
C VAL A 142 1.94 -6.02 -15.95
N HIS A 143 2.04 -5.13 -14.97
CA HIS A 143 0.93 -4.76 -14.09
C HIS A 143 1.10 -3.33 -13.57
N ASN A 144 0.07 -2.82 -12.92
CA ASN A 144 0.14 -1.65 -12.06
C ASN A 144 -0.37 -2.02 -10.67
N ASP A 145 0.16 -1.34 -9.66
CA ASP A 145 -0.33 -1.46 -8.29
C ASP A 145 -1.38 -0.39 -8.04
N THR A 146 -2.61 -0.82 -7.77
CA THR A 146 -3.73 0.10 -7.52
C THR A 146 -3.42 1.00 -6.32
N LYS A 147 -3.49 2.32 -6.54
CA LYS A 147 -3.35 3.36 -5.49
C LYS A 147 -2.03 3.34 -4.70
N HIS A 148 -0.94 2.81 -5.27
CA HIS A 148 0.38 2.77 -4.62
C HIS A 148 1.29 3.95 -4.99
N SER A 149 0.89 5.18 -4.65
CA SER A 149 1.77 6.35 -4.73
C SER A 149 1.33 7.53 -3.86
N LEU A 150 2.08 8.64 -3.92
CA LEU A 150 1.95 9.82 -3.05
C LEU A 150 0.51 10.35 -2.89
N PRO A 151 -0.32 10.45 -3.96
CA PRO A 151 -1.68 10.96 -3.83
C PRO A 151 -2.61 10.09 -2.98
N TRP A 152 -2.29 8.81 -2.78
CA TRP A 152 -3.05 7.87 -1.95
C TRP A 152 -2.39 7.60 -0.59
N GLY A 153 -1.31 8.33 -0.28
CA GLY A 153 -0.63 8.23 1.01
C GLY A 153 0.22 6.98 1.16
N ILE A 154 0.71 6.43 0.04
CA ILE A 154 1.61 5.27 0.03
C ILE A 154 2.90 5.66 -0.66
N VAL A 155 4.03 5.36 -0.04
CA VAL A 155 5.35 5.40 -0.66
C VAL A 155 5.92 4.00 -0.62
N ARG A 156 6.18 3.40 -1.79
CA ARG A 156 6.92 2.15 -1.92
C ARG A 156 8.37 2.43 -2.28
N MET A 157 9.27 1.98 -1.42
CA MET A 157 10.70 2.10 -1.62
C MET A 157 11.36 0.72 -1.70
N HIS A 158 12.52 0.68 -2.34
CA HIS A 158 13.35 -0.48 -2.51
C HIS A 158 14.77 -0.17 -2.07
N VAL A 159 15.37 -1.11 -1.35
CA VAL A 159 16.82 -1.17 -1.14
C VAL A 159 17.31 -2.46 -1.78
N PRO A 160 18.02 -2.41 -2.93
CA PRO A 160 18.66 -3.58 -3.50
C PRO A 160 19.72 -4.13 -2.54
N ILE A 161 19.71 -5.45 -2.29
CA ILE A 161 20.70 -6.14 -1.45
C ILE A 161 21.56 -7.04 -2.33
N VAL A 162 20.91 -7.94 -3.07
CA VAL A 162 21.54 -8.75 -4.11
C VAL A 162 20.90 -8.35 -5.43
N THR A 163 21.68 -7.81 -6.36
CA THR A 163 21.22 -7.44 -7.70
C THR A 163 22.31 -7.73 -8.72
N THR A 164 21.93 -7.86 -9.98
CA THR A 164 22.82 -8.19 -11.08
C THR A 164 22.42 -7.41 -12.33
N PRO A 165 23.26 -7.32 -13.38
CA PRO A 165 22.93 -6.56 -14.60
C PRO A 165 21.64 -7.01 -15.32
N GLY A 166 21.26 -8.28 -15.21
CA GLY A 166 20.04 -8.86 -15.73
C GLY A 166 18.82 -8.74 -14.82
N ALA A 167 19.00 -8.22 -13.60
CA ALA A 167 17.90 -7.89 -12.69
C ALA A 167 17.44 -6.45 -12.96
N ILE A 168 16.30 -6.30 -13.63
CA ILE A 168 15.78 -5.02 -14.09
C ILE A 168 14.35 -4.76 -13.62
N LEU A 169 14.05 -3.48 -13.39
CA LEU A 169 12.69 -2.95 -13.34
C LEU A 169 12.47 -2.12 -14.60
N THR A 170 11.47 -2.44 -15.40
CA THR A 170 10.98 -1.55 -16.45
C THR A 170 9.68 -0.93 -15.97
N ILE A 171 9.62 0.39 -15.92
CA ILE A 171 8.45 1.18 -15.52
C ILE A 171 8.15 2.17 -16.64
N GLN A 172 6.94 2.07 -17.21
CA GLN A 172 6.63 2.65 -18.52
C GLN A 172 7.68 2.22 -19.56
N GLU A 173 8.46 3.17 -20.09
CA GLU A 173 9.48 2.94 -21.12
C GLU A 173 10.91 2.97 -20.55
N GLU A 174 11.07 3.25 -19.26
CA GLU A 174 12.37 3.37 -18.62
C GLU A 174 12.79 2.06 -17.94
N THR A 175 14.03 1.64 -18.19
CA THR A 175 14.61 0.44 -17.57
C THR A 175 15.67 0.82 -16.55
N HIS A 176 15.49 0.36 -15.32
CA HIS A 176 16.36 0.66 -14.19
C HIS A 176 17.10 -0.58 -13.68
N ARG A 177 18.35 -0.34 -13.27
CA ARG A 177 19.22 -1.26 -12.54
C ARG A 177 19.70 -0.54 -11.28
N TRP A 178 18.95 -0.68 -10.20
CA TRP A 178 19.27 0.02 -8.96
C TRP A 178 20.47 -0.64 -8.26
N PRO A 179 21.52 0.14 -7.89
CA PRO A 179 22.69 -0.39 -7.19
C PRO A 179 22.38 -0.92 -5.79
N PRO A 180 23.14 -1.92 -5.29
CA PRO A 180 23.06 -2.35 -3.90
C PRO A 180 23.25 -1.22 -2.90
N GLY A 181 22.49 -1.24 -1.80
CA GLY A 181 22.63 -0.29 -0.70
C GLY A 181 21.96 1.07 -0.93
N GLU A 182 21.49 1.39 -2.13
CA GLU A 182 20.81 2.65 -2.40
C GLU A 182 19.30 2.56 -2.12
N LEU A 183 18.70 3.65 -1.63
CA LEU A 183 17.26 3.77 -1.43
C LEU A 183 16.57 4.37 -2.66
N TRP A 184 15.63 3.62 -3.23
CA TRP A 184 14.91 4.00 -4.44
C TRP A 184 13.40 3.98 -4.24
N TYR A 185 12.72 5.02 -4.71
CA TYR A 185 11.27 5.08 -4.87
C TYR A 185 10.88 4.77 -6.31
N ALA A 186 9.71 4.15 -6.49
CA ALA A 186 9.01 4.09 -7.77
C ALA A 186 7.50 4.26 -7.60
N ASP A 187 6.87 4.93 -8.55
CA ASP A 187 5.42 5.06 -8.67
C ASP A 187 4.82 3.81 -9.34
N PHE A 188 4.54 2.78 -8.55
CA PHE A 188 4.03 1.51 -9.06
C PHE A 188 2.59 1.57 -9.60
N THR A 189 1.91 2.73 -9.52
CA THR A 189 0.66 2.94 -10.27
C THR A 189 0.88 3.00 -11.78
N ARG A 190 2.12 3.19 -12.22
CA ARG A 190 2.51 3.07 -13.63
C ARG A 190 2.63 1.59 -14.04
N PRO A 191 2.31 1.26 -15.29
CA PRO A 191 2.60 -0.06 -15.84
C PRO A 191 4.08 -0.41 -15.68
N HIS A 192 4.37 -1.56 -15.09
CA HIS A 192 5.73 -1.99 -14.80
C HIS A 192 5.89 -3.51 -14.84
N VAL A 193 7.14 -3.93 -15.01
CA VAL A 193 7.56 -5.33 -15.01
C VAL A 193 8.93 -5.47 -14.37
N VAL A 194 9.12 -6.51 -13.56
CA VAL A 194 10.43 -6.88 -13.00
C VAL A 194 10.89 -8.17 -13.64
N ARG A 195 12.18 -8.23 -14.02
CA ARG A 195 12.80 -9.42 -14.63
C ARG A 195 14.14 -9.70 -13.97
N ASN A 196 14.49 -10.98 -13.90
CA ASN A 196 15.83 -11.43 -13.57
C ASN A 196 16.30 -12.45 -14.60
N SER A 197 17.09 -12.02 -15.59
CA SER A 197 17.64 -12.93 -16.61
C SER A 197 18.89 -13.67 -16.17
N ASP A 198 19.48 -13.31 -15.04
CA ASP A 198 20.76 -13.84 -14.59
C ASP A 198 20.60 -15.12 -13.74
N PRO A 199 21.64 -15.96 -13.63
CA PRO A 199 21.61 -17.18 -12.83
C PRO A 199 21.64 -16.95 -11.31
N VAL A 200 21.66 -15.69 -10.86
CA VAL A 200 21.75 -15.31 -9.44
C VAL A 200 20.39 -14.80 -8.97
N THR A 201 19.91 -15.30 -7.83
CA THR A 201 18.68 -14.79 -7.22
C THR A 201 18.86 -13.33 -6.78
N ARG A 202 18.05 -12.43 -7.35
CA ARG A 202 17.93 -11.04 -6.90
C ARG A 202 17.18 -10.96 -5.58
N ILE A 203 17.59 -10.09 -4.66
CA ILE A 203 16.92 -9.79 -3.40
C ILE A 203 16.88 -8.28 -3.17
N HIS A 204 15.70 -7.70 -3.03
CA HIS A 204 15.54 -6.33 -2.52
C HIS A 204 14.73 -6.36 -1.21
N LEU A 205 15.05 -5.45 -0.31
CA LEU A 205 14.15 -5.03 0.74
C LEU A 205 13.12 -4.07 0.14
N VAL A 206 11.84 -4.35 0.32
CA VAL A 206 10.73 -3.51 -0.14
C VAL A 206 10.01 -2.97 1.07
N ILE A 207 9.84 -1.64 1.10
CA ILE A 207 9.36 -0.88 2.23
C ILE A 207 8.17 -0.05 1.76
N ASP A 208 6.97 -0.40 2.22
CA ASP A 208 5.81 0.48 2.11
C ASP A 208 5.72 1.33 3.38
N CYS A 209 5.50 2.63 3.22
CA CYS A 209 5.32 3.57 4.31
C CYS A 209 4.32 4.68 3.93
N GLN A 210 3.94 5.49 4.90
CA GLN A 210 3.14 6.68 4.65
C GLN A 210 4.03 7.90 4.43
N PRO A 211 3.71 8.81 3.49
CA PRO A 211 4.53 9.98 3.26
C PRO A 211 4.49 10.92 4.48
N THR A 212 5.65 11.47 4.81
CA THR A 212 5.87 12.55 5.77
C THR A 212 6.67 13.65 5.08
N ARG A 213 6.72 14.85 5.67
CA ARG A 213 7.54 15.94 5.10
C ARG A 213 9.03 15.61 5.20
N GLU A 214 9.41 14.95 6.29
CA GLU A 214 10.76 14.51 6.58
C GLU A 214 11.22 13.44 5.58
N LEU A 215 10.33 12.50 5.21
CA LEU A 215 10.62 11.54 4.15
C LEU A 215 10.77 12.23 2.80
N LEU A 216 9.88 13.16 2.43
CA LEU A 216 9.95 13.88 1.16
C LEU A 216 11.17 14.78 1.05
N ALA A 217 11.74 15.24 2.16
CA ALA A 217 13.03 15.96 2.16
C ALA A 217 14.20 15.09 1.66
N LEU A 218 14.06 13.76 1.67
CA LEU A 218 15.04 12.84 1.10
C LEU A 218 14.91 12.65 -0.42
N PHE A 219 13.79 13.08 -1.01
CA PHE A 219 13.55 12.96 -2.45
C PHE A 219 14.26 14.08 -3.24
N PRO A 220 14.48 13.92 -4.55
CA PRO A 220 14.92 15.00 -5.41
C PRO A 220 13.98 16.22 -5.40
N PRO A 221 14.46 17.43 -5.74
CA PRO A 221 13.67 18.68 -5.67
C PRO A 221 12.31 18.66 -6.39
N ALA A 222 12.16 17.86 -7.45
CA ALA A 222 10.90 17.72 -8.18
C ALA A 222 9.72 17.27 -7.29
N PHE A 223 9.99 16.47 -6.26
CA PHE A 223 8.99 15.96 -5.32
C PHE A 223 8.72 16.91 -4.13
N GLN A 224 9.51 17.97 -4.01
CA GLN A 224 9.44 18.93 -2.91
C GLN A 224 8.74 20.23 -3.30
N THR A 225 8.27 20.35 -4.55
CA THR A 225 7.53 21.52 -5.02
C THR A 225 6.21 21.69 -4.28
N SER A 226 5.68 22.91 -4.19
CA SER A 226 4.37 23.16 -3.55
C SER A 226 3.25 22.33 -4.17
N ALA A 227 3.29 22.08 -5.49
CA ALA A 227 2.30 21.25 -6.18
C ALA A 227 2.41 19.77 -5.76
N ALA A 228 3.63 19.23 -5.70
CA ALA A 228 3.87 17.86 -5.24
C ALA A 228 3.44 17.68 -3.78
N LEU A 229 3.76 18.64 -2.92
CA LEU A 229 3.37 18.63 -1.51
C LEU A 229 1.85 18.74 -1.34
N ALA A 230 1.17 19.61 -2.09
CA ALA A 230 -0.28 19.75 -2.03
C ALA A 230 -1.01 18.49 -2.50
N ASN A 231 -0.41 17.74 -3.44
CA ASN A 231 -0.95 16.49 -3.96
C ASN A 231 -0.37 15.24 -3.28
N THR A 232 0.34 15.38 -2.16
CA THR A 232 0.80 14.26 -1.35
C THR A 232 -0.13 14.10 -0.16
N LEU A 233 -0.69 12.90 0.01
CA LEU A 233 -1.55 12.60 1.14
C LEU A 233 -0.74 12.13 2.35
N PHE A 234 -0.36 13.07 3.20
CA PHE A 234 0.52 12.81 4.35
C PHE A 234 -0.13 11.94 5.44
N ALA A 235 0.73 11.24 6.18
CA ALA A 235 0.35 10.58 7.42
C ALA A 235 -0.23 11.59 8.42
N ALA A 236 -1.33 11.22 9.07
CA ALA A 236 -1.90 11.99 10.17
C ALA A 236 -1.49 11.38 11.53
N PRO A 237 -1.15 12.21 12.53
CA PRO A 237 -0.85 11.72 13.87
C PRO A 237 -2.10 11.08 14.50
N VAL A 238 -1.88 10.04 15.30
CA VAL A 238 -2.96 9.44 16.09
C VAL A 238 -3.29 10.38 17.25
N VAL A 239 -4.58 10.68 17.41
CA VAL A 239 -5.09 11.52 18.50
C VAL A 239 -5.88 10.61 19.45
N PRO A 240 -5.47 10.45 20.71
CA PRO A 240 -6.24 9.66 21.67
C PRO A 240 -7.65 10.24 21.88
N LEU A 241 -8.64 9.36 22.04
CA LEU A 241 -9.99 9.75 22.49
C LEU A 241 -10.11 9.54 24.00
N SER A 242 -10.75 10.50 24.68
CA SER A 242 -11.26 10.26 26.02
C SER A 242 -12.38 9.19 26.00
N PRO A 243 -12.67 8.53 27.13
CA PRO A 243 -13.78 7.59 27.22
C PRO A 243 -15.13 8.20 26.78
N ALA A 244 -15.39 9.45 27.16
CA ALA A 244 -16.63 10.14 26.80
C ALA A 244 -16.74 10.42 25.30
N GLU A 245 -15.65 10.84 24.65
CA GLU A 245 -15.65 11.02 23.18
C GLU A 245 -15.80 9.69 22.46
N ARG A 246 -15.17 8.63 22.97
CA ARG A 246 -15.29 7.27 22.42
C ARG A 246 -16.73 6.78 22.46
N ASP A 247 -17.43 6.98 23.59
CA ASP A 247 -18.84 6.65 23.71
C ASP A 247 -19.72 7.51 22.80
N ALA A 248 -19.38 8.79 22.63
CA ALA A 248 -20.10 9.70 21.74
C ALA A 248 -20.03 9.31 20.26
N CYS A 249 -18.98 8.57 19.85
CA CYS A 249 -18.82 8.05 18.49
C CYS A 249 -19.71 6.84 18.16
N ARG A 250 -20.33 6.19 19.15
CA ARG A 250 -21.11 4.96 18.93
C ARG A 250 -22.39 5.25 18.17
N CYS A 251 -22.49 4.73 16.95
CA CYS A 251 -23.63 5.01 16.08
C CYS A 251 -23.85 3.93 15.02
N SER A 252 -25.05 3.86 14.47
CA SER A 252 -25.41 3.04 13.31
C SER A 252 -25.86 3.89 12.13
N PHE A 253 -25.54 3.46 10.91
CA PHE A 253 -25.86 4.19 9.68
C PHE A 253 -25.88 3.22 8.48
N GLN A 254 -26.36 3.70 7.33
CA GLN A 254 -26.35 2.94 6.07
C GLN A 254 -25.13 3.33 5.24
N MET A 255 -24.12 2.46 5.17
CA MET A 255 -22.89 2.72 4.42
C MET A 255 -23.03 2.23 2.97
N PRO A 256 -22.72 3.04 1.95
CA PRO A 256 -22.60 2.58 0.57
C PRO A 256 -21.73 1.32 0.46
N SER A 257 -22.19 0.29 -0.24
CA SER A 257 -21.51 -1.02 -0.29
C SER A 257 -20.11 -0.96 -0.90
N SER A 258 -19.84 0.06 -1.73
CA SER A 258 -18.56 0.33 -2.37
C SER A 258 -17.56 1.10 -1.49
N PHE A 259 -18.00 1.77 -0.43
CA PHE A 259 -17.09 2.51 0.44
C PHE A 259 -16.01 1.63 1.10
N PRO A 260 -16.30 0.41 1.58
CA PRO A 260 -15.26 -0.50 2.07
C PRO A 260 -14.50 -1.24 0.95
N SER A 261 -14.75 -0.96 -0.33
CA SER A 261 -14.01 -1.57 -1.45
C SER A 261 -12.82 -0.68 -1.83
N PHE A 262 -11.60 -1.15 -1.56
CA PHE A 262 -10.38 -0.34 -1.70
C PHE A 262 -9.81 -0.34 -3.12
N GLU A 263 -10.25 -1.27 -3.95
CA GLU A 263 -9.90 -1.38 -5.37
C GLU A 263 -10.82 -0.55 -6.26
N GLU A 264 -12.02 -0.19 -5.77
CA GLU A 264 -12.95 0.59 -6.57
C GLU A 264 -12.40 1.99 -6.90
N PRO A 265 -12.81 2.54 -8.06
CA PRO A 265 -12.48 3.92 -8.43
C PRO A 265 -12.85 4.91 -7.34
N ASP A 266 -12.00 5.92 -7.18
CA ASP A 266 -12.27 6.97 -6.22
C ASP A 266 -13.63 7.65 -6.48
N GLY A 267 -14.45 7.80 -5.44
CA GLY A 267 -15.80 8.36 -5.55
C GLY A 267 -16.92 7.38 -5.89
N ALA A 268 -16.65 6.10 -6.16
CA ALA A 268 -17.69 5.11 -6.49
C ALA A 268 -18.80 4.99 -5.41
N PHE A 269 -18.48 5.30 -4.15
CA PHE A 269 -19.43 5.33 -3.03
C PHE A 269 -20.49 6.43 -3.11
N LEU A 270 -20.27 7.48 -3.90
CA LEU A 270 -21.22 8.59 -4.05
C LEU A 270 -22.50 8.17 -4.79
N THR A 271 -22.40 7.16 -5.65
CA THR A 271 -23.50 6.68 -6.51
C THR A 271 -23.76 5.20 -6.33
N ALA A 272 -23.35 4.61 -5.20
CA ALA A 272 -23.50 3.19 -4.97
C ALA A 272 -24.99 2.80 -4.94
N PRO A 273 -25.42 1.78 -5.69
CA PRO A 273 -26.83 1.38 -5.76
C PRO A 273 -27.31 0.64 -4.50
N ARG A 274 -26.37 0.16 -3.68
CA ARG A 274 -26.64 -0.63 -2.47
C ARG A 274 -25.94 -0.02 -1.27
N ALA A 275 -26.57 -0.17 -0.11
CA ALA A 275 -25.98 0.15 1.18
C ALA A 275 -25.99 -1.10 2.07
N ARG A 276 -25.08 -1.10 3.04
CA ARG A 276 -24.90 -2.12 4.07
C ARG A 276 -25.14 -1.48 5.44
N ARG A 277 -25.59 -2.28 6.39
CA ARG A 277 -25.77 -1.80 7.76
C ARG A 277 -24.40 -1.64 8.40
N ALA A 278 -24.03 -0.42 8.76
CA ALA A 278 -22.79 -0.12 9.45
C ALA A 278 -23.06 0.28 10.90
N THR A 279 -22.18 -0.12 11.80
CA THR A 279 -22.19 0.32 13.20
C THR A 279 -20.77 0.62 13.64
N ILE A 280 -20.55 1.75 14.29
CA ILE A 280 -19.32 2.06 15.01
C ILE A 280 -19.59 1.72 16.47
N ASP A 281 -18.81 0.78 17.00
CA ASP A 281 -18.96 0.34 18.38
C ASP A 281 -17.61 0.13 19.08
N VAL A 282 -17.63 0.12 20.41
CA VAL A 282 -16.44 -0.10 21.23
C VAL A 282 -16.19 -1.59 21.38
N ARG A 283 -14.97 -2.04 21.06
CA ARG A 283 -14.49 -3.39 21.35
C ARG A 283 -13.14 -3.31 22.04
N GLY A 284 -13.10 -3.73 23.31
CA GLY A 284 -11.94 -3.52 24.17
C GLY A 284 -11.67 -2.03 24.35
N ASP A 285 -10.49 -1.57 23.96
CA ASP A 285 -10.06 -0.18 24.06
C ASP A 285 -10.15 0.59 22.73
N ARG A 286 -10.78 0.00 21.69
CA ARG A 286 -10.82 0.56 20.34
C ARG A 286 -12.25 0.74 19.84
N LEU A 287 -12.41 1.67 18.91
CA LEU A 287 -13.62 1.73 18.07
C LEU A 287 -13.43 0.83 16.87
N VAL A 288 -14.49 0.11 16.51
CA VAL A 288 -14.51 -0.83 15.39
C VAL A 288 -15.72 -0.52 14.52
N LEU A 289 -15.49 -0.45 13.21
CA LEU A 289 -16.54 -0.48 12.21
C LEU A 289 -17.01 -1.92 12.03
N VAL A 290 -18.27 -2.15 12.31
CA VAL A 290 -18.99 -3.41 12.15
C VAL A 290 -19.90 -3.28 10.92
N LEU A 291 -19.80 -4.22 9.97
CA LEU A 291 -20.60 -4.27 8.76
C LEU A 291 -21.48 -5.52 8.78
N ASP A 292 -22.79 -5.32 8.70
CA ASP A 292 -23.81 -6.38 8.76
C ASP A 292 -23.64 -7.35 9.95
N GLY A 293 -23.19 -6.85 11.09
CA GLY A 293 -22.99 -7.61 12.34
C GLY A 293 -21.56 -8.11 12.55
N GLU A 294 -20.73 -8.10 11.52
CA GLU A 294 -19.35 -8.60 11.59
C GLU A 294 -18.31 -7.47 11.71
N PRO A 295 -17.30 -7.59 12.59
CA PRO A 295 -16.18 -6.66 12.65
C PRO A 295 -15.47 -6.57 11.31
N ALA A 296 -15.45 -5.38 10.72
CA ALA A 296 -14.72 -5.14 9.48
C ALA A 296 -13.34 -4.54 9.78
N PHE A 297 -13.31 -3.36 10.41
CA PHE A 297 -12.07 -2.58 10.55
C PHE A 297 -11.98 -1.89 11.91
N SER A 298 -10.79 -1.89 12.51
CA SER A 298 -10.52 -1.00 13.65
C SER A 298 -10.38 0.43 13.16
N LEU A 299 -10.85 1.38 13.96
CA LEU A 299 -10.84 2.80 13.67
C LEU A 299 -9.74 3.50 14.48
N VAL A 300 -8.91 4.26 13.79
CA VAL A 300 -7.81 5.01 14.40
C VAL A 300 -8.11 6.49 14.29
N HIS A 301 -8.33 7.12 15.44
CA HIS A 301 -8.69 8.53 15.52
C HIS A 301 -7.50 9.42 15.16
N VAL A 302 -7.76 10.41 14.30
CA VAL A 302 -6.76 11.37 13.79
C VAL A 302 -7.16 12.82 14.08
N GLY A 303 -8.17 13.02 14.95
CA GLY A 303 -8.64 14.34 15.39
C GLY A 303 -10.01 14.70 14.84
N GLY A 304 -10.75 15.57 15.55
CA GLY A 304 -12.04 16.10 15.10
C GLY A 304 -13.14 15.04 14.89
N GLY A 305 -13.01 13.87 15.53
CA GLY A 305 -13.92 12.73 15.31
C GLY A 305 -13.70 12.03 13.97
N GLU A 306 -12.58 12.30 13.28
CA GLU A 306 -12.19 11.63 12.04
C GLU A 306 -11.32 10.41 12.35
N PHE A 307 -11.58 9.34 11.61
CA PHE A 307 -10.93 8.05 11.76
C PHE A 307 -10.46 7.53 10.41
N ARG A 308 -9.20 7.10 10.35
CA ARG A 308 -8.75 6.18 9.30
C ARG A 308 -8.97 4.75 9.76
N PHE A 309 -8.93 3.81 8.82
CA PHE A 309 -8.92 2.39 9.15
C PHE A 309 -7.52 1.95 9.59
N ALA A 310 -7.42 1.07 10.59
CA ALA A 310 -6.16 0.43 10.97
C ALA A 310 -5.60 -0.33 9.77
N GLY A 311 -4.28 -0.26 9.54
CA GLY A 311 -3.66 -0.83 8.34
C GLY A 311 -3.86 -0.03 7.04
N TRP A 312 -4.57 1.10 7.10
CA TRP A 312 -4.83 1.96 5.94
C TRP A 312 -4.27 3.38 6.10
N THR A 313 -4.36 4.16 5.03
CA THR A 313 -3.90 5.55 4.93
C THR A 313 -5.05 6.52 5.15
N MET A 314 -4.76 7.83 5.07
CA MET A 314 -5.76 8.90 5.06
C MET A 314 -6.59 8.97 3.77
N GLU A 315 -6.34 8.07 2.80
CA GLU A 315 -7.09 7.98 1.53
C GLU A 315 -8.56 7.75 1.79
N ARG A 316 -8.91 7.04 2.86
CA ARG A 316 -10.30 6.80 3.23
C ARG A 316 -10.52 6.91 4.72
N THR A 317 -11.52 7.71 5.07
CA THR A 317 -11.82 8.02 6.47
C THR A 317 -13.32 8.08 6.73
N VAL A 318 -13.66 7.85 7.98
CA VAL A 318 -15.01 8.03 8.52
C VAL A 318 -14.92 9.10 9.58
N GLN A 319 -15.73 10.15 9.50
CA GLN A 319 -15.86 11.14 10.56
C GLN A 319 -17.21 11.02 11.25
N VAL A 320 -17.22 11.09 12.57
CA VAL A 320 -18.43 11.07 13.41
C VAL A 320 -18.54 12.38 14.17
N THR A 321 -19.75 12.94 14.23
CA THR A 321 -20.02 14.10 15.08
C THR A 321 -19.84 13.75 16.56
N LEU A 322 -18.88 14.38 17.23
CA LEU A 322 -18.56 14.14 18.65
C LEU A 322 -19.52 14.85 19.62
N ASP A 323 -20.20 15.91 19.19
CA ASP A 323 -21.12 16.66 20.06
C ASP A 323 -22.35 15.79 20.39
N ALA A 324 -22.41 15.32 21.64
CA ALA A 324 -23.50 14.51 22.15
C ALA A 324 -24.88 15.20 22.07
N ARG A 325 -24.91 16.54 21.99
CA ARG A 325 -26.14 17.35 21.92
C ARG A 325 -26.70 17.45 20.51
N ARG A 326 -25.89 17.15 19.49
CA ARG A 326 -26.31 17.15 18.09
C ARG A 326 -26.81 15.76 17.69
N ALA A 327 -27.67 15.72 16.67
CA ALA A 327 -27.97 14.48 15.98
C ALA A 327 -26.65 13.92 15.40
N PRO A 328 -26.35 12.62 15.59
CA PRO A 328 -25.11 12.07 15.05
C PRO A 328 -25.20 12.03 13.52
N THR A 329 -24.14 12.49 12.89
CA THR A 329 -23.91 12.34 11.45
C THR A 329 -22.60 11.61 11.25
N VAL A 330 -22.52 10.89 10.14
CA VAL A 330 -21.31 10.23 9.68
C VAL A 330 -20.92 10.79 8.33
N THR A 331 -19.71 11.32 8.20
CA THR A 331 -19.15 11.74 6.92
C THR A 331 -18.15 10.70 6.44
N LEU A 332 -18.44 10.08 5.31
CA LEU A 332 -17.53 9.21 4.60
C LEU A 332 -16.67 10.08 3.68
N ARG A 333 -15.35 9.90 3.69
CA ARG A 333 -14.44 10.62 2.79
C ARG A 333 -13.50 9.69 2.06
N SER A 334 -13.23 10.04 0.81
CA SER A 334 -12.06 9.57 0.08
C SER A 334 -11.23 10.75 -0.42
N ARG A 335 -9.91 10.56 -0.53
CA ARG A 335 -8.95 11.59 -0.89
C ARG A 335 -7.93 11.07 -1.90
N VAL A 336 -7.65 11.89 -2.92
CA VAL A 336 -6.59 11.62 -3.90
C VAL A 336 -5.84 12.92 -4.14
N GLY A 337 -4.63 13.01 -3.58
CA GLY A 337 -3.84 14.23 -3.59
C GLY A 337 -4.60 15.38 -2.92
N ASP A 338 -4.83 16.46 -3.65
CA ASP A 338 -5.58 17.63 -3.18
C ASP A 338 -7.10 17.50 -3.32
N GLN A 339 -7.59 16.43 -3.96
CA GLN A 339 -9.02 16.20 -4.15
C GLN A 339 -9.62 15.45 -2.97
N THR A 340 -10.80 15.90 -2.52
CA THR A 340 -11.60 15.22 -1.50
C THR A 340 -13.01 15.01 -2.02
N ARG A 341 -13.52 13.78 -1.88
CA ARG A 341 -14.92 13.42 -2.10
C ARG A 341 -15.53 13.04 -0.76
N ALA A 342 -16.76 13.49 -0.51
CA ALA A 342 -17.41 13.25 0.77
C ALA A 342 -18.91 12.94 0.59
N LEU A 343 -19.41 12.06 1.45
CA LEU A 343 -20.84 11.77 1.58
C LEU A 343 -21.22 11.87 3.06
N GLU A 344 -22.12 12.78 3.38
CA GLU A 344 -22.70 12.88 4.71
C GLU A 344 -23.94 11.98 4.80
N LEU A 345 -24.01 11.22 5.90
CA LEU A 345 -25.04 10.24 6.16
C LEU A 345 -25.70 10.54 7.51
N PRO A 346 -27.03 10.42 7.62
CA PRO A 346 -27.68 10.39 8.91
C PRO A 346 -27.23 9.14 9.67
N ALA A 347 -27.09 9.28 10.99
CA ALA A 347 -26.79 8.16 11.87
C ALA A 347 -27.75 8.14 13.07
N GLU A 348 -27.78 7.02 13.77
CA GLU A 348 -28.54 6.81 14.99
C GLU A 348 -27.59 6.44 16.12
N ARG A 349 -27.75 7.01 17.31
CA ARG A 349 -26.87 6.69 18.45
C ARG A 349 -27.14 5.26 18.91
N VAL A 350 -26.08 4.48 19.08
CA VAL A 350 -26.19 3.18 19.72
C VAL A 350 -26.13 3.42 21.24
N ARG A 351 -27.21 3.05 21.94
CA ARG A 351 -27.20 3.13 23.41
C ARG A 351 -26.22 2.08 23.95
N PRO A 352 -25.48 2.37 25.03
CA PRO A 352 -24.76 1.34 25.74
C PRO A 352 -25.73 0.22 26.14
N SER A 353 -25.36 -1.02 25.84
CA SER A 353 -26.06 -2.22 26.32
C SER A 353 -25.94 -2.37 27.83
#